data_AF-A0A9W4MLU0-F1
#
_entry.id   AF-A0A9W4MLU0-F1
#
_cell.length_a   1.000
_cell.length_b   1.000
_cell.length_c   1.000
_cell.angle_alpha   90.00
_cell.angle_beta   90.00
_cell.angle_gamma   90.00
#
_symmetry.space_group_name_H-M   'P 1'
#
loop_
_entity.id
_entity.type
_entity.pdbx_description
1 polymer ?
#
loop_
_entity_poly.entity_id
_entity_poly.type
_entity_poly.pdbx_seq_one_letter_code
_entity_poly.pdbx_strand_id
1 'polypeptide(L)'
;MFSSKNQYYSRAYDALRILASSIFFISLKKRASSKERTTREKTQPHEDLKKAEPSSTKVSTGTSNTDLSDSDSESDSDEQGLQFRSKKLQQAGSWYKYVKEFQIFIPFLLPQENRAVQSCICIVLVCLTLIRALHVLVPHLLGLAVDQVSSNEEPLQALGLWMLFEVFNSESGLGYVEELAKTPLKQFSYRQITNAAFDHVMQLSMEFHSTCDSAEVMKAIEQGESLTGLLETIIVFIAPTFIDLVIACVYLGMRFNISASLAMAVASVSYISLEVWLSTWNFENRRALTKAKREETRVKHQAVQGWKRVALFSAFSHERARFGRLVDSQLLANKKWSQRDALLKATLGLMVPFTFVVLCCLILRDVSRGTASVGEFIFFTQYWETLINPLTFLSQHYRWLTSDLIDAERLLELLQTQPTVTDKETAQPLVIEKGEVKFQDVHFA
;
A
#
# COMPACT_ATOMS: atom_id res chain seq x y z
N MET A 1 -10.26 -34.04 34.62
CA MET A 1 -9.39 -32.86 34.40
C MET A 1 -9.28 -32.38 32.94
N PHE A 2 -9.89 -33.06 31.95
CA PHE A 2 -9.91 -32.62 30.54
C PHE A 2 -11.17 -31.84 30.11
N SER A 3 -12.28 -31.93 30.85
CA SER A 3 -13.56 -31.28 30.46
C SER A 3 -13.65 -29.79 30.79
N SER A 4 -12.92 -29.28 31.79
CA SER A 4 -12.96 -27.84 32.14
C SER A 4 -12.06 -26.98 31.24
N LYS A 5 -11.05 -27.56 30.60
CA LYS A 5 -10.18 -26.88 29.62
C LYS A 5 -10.96 -26.54 28.34
N ASN A 6 -11.79 -27.45 27.82
CA ASN A 6 -12.64 -27.20 26.63
C ASN A 6 -13.70 -26.10 26.82
N GLN A 7 -14.22 -25.95 28.04
CA GLN A 7 -15.18 -24.89 28.34
C GLN A 7 -14.51 -23.50 28.42
N TYR A 8 -13.21 -23.44 28.74
CA TYR A 8 -12.39 -22.24 28.67
C TYR A 8 -11.96 -21.90 27.22
N TYR A 9 -11.63 -22.90 26.40
CA TYR A 9 -11.32 -22.72 24.98
C TYR A 9 -12.49 -22.13 24.17
N SER A 10 -13.72 -22.61 24.40
CA SER A 10 -14.93 -22.06 23.75
C SER A 10 -15.21 -20.62 24.17
N ARG A 11 -15.12 -20.31 25.48
CA ARG A 11 -15.40 -18.96 25.99
C ARG A 11 -14.35 -17.93 25.55
N ALA A 12 -13.09 -18.32 25.42
CA ALA A 12 -12.03 -17.45 24.92
C ALA A 12 -12.17 -17.16 23.42
N TYR A 13 -12.54 -18.18 22.62
CA TYR A 13 -12.84 -18.00 21.19
C TYR A 13 -14.07 -17.12 20.96
N ASP A 14 -15.12 -17.31 21.77
CA ASP A 14 -16.33 -16.47 21.73
C ASP A 14 -16.03 -15.03 22.16
N ALA A 15 -15.17 -14.81 23.16
CA ALA A 15 -14.75 -13.47 23.56
C ALA A 15 -13.95 -12.75 22.46
N LEU A 16 -13.04 -13.45 21.77
CA LEU A 16 -12.27 -12.92 20.64
C LEU A 16 -13.16 -12.63 19.43
N ARG A 17 -14.17 -13.48 19.17
CA ARG A 17 -15.18 -13.27 18.13
C ARG A 17 -16.12 -12.09 18.45
N ILE A 18 -16.50 -11.92 19.72
CA ILE A 18 -17.31 -10.78 20.19
C ILE A 18 -16.51 -9.47 20.12
N LEU A 19 -15.21 -9.49 20.45
CA LEU A 19 -14.33 -8.32 20.30
C LEU A 19 -14.10 -7.97 18.82
N ALA A 20 -13.84 -8.95 17.95
CA ALA A 20 -13.68 -8.70 16.51
C ALA A 20 -14.98 -8.21 15.84
N SER A 21 -16.13 -8.79 16.21
CA SER A 21 -17.44 -8.38 15.67
C SER A 21 -17.90 -7.03 16.23
N SER A 22 -17.58 -6.69 17.48
CA SER A 22 -17.87 -5.37 18.05
C SER A 22 -17.01 -4.27 17.43
N ILE A 23 -15.72 -4.52 17.13
CA ILE A 23 -14.87 -3.57 16.39
C ILE A 23 -15.41 -3.33 14.97
N PHE A 24 -15.85 -4.39 14.29
CA PHE A 24 -16.49 -4.30 12.97
C PHE A 24 -17.83 -3.53 13.03
N PHE A 25 -18.66 -3.78 14.04
CA PHE A 25 -19.94 -3.08 14.23
C PHE A 25 -19.78 -1.62 14.66
N ILE A 26 -18.79 -1.29 15.50
CA ILE A 26 -18.50 0.09 15.91
C ILE A 26 -18.01 0.91 14.70
N SER A 27 -17.18 0.31 13.84
CA SER A 27 -16.73 0.91 12.58
C SER A 27 -17.89 1.16 11.61
N LEU A 28 -18.82 0.20 11.48
CA LEU A 28 -20.02 0.33 10.65
C LEU A 28 -21.04 1.35 11.20
N LYS A 29 -21.29 1.35 12.51
CA LYS A 29 -22.25 2.25 13.16
C LYS A 29 -21.79 3.71 13.09
N LYS A 30 -20.47 3.96 13.14
CA LYS A 30 -19.90 5.30 12.98
C LYS A 30 -19.96 5.80 11.53
N ARG A 31 -19.81 4.90 10.54
CA ARG A 31 -20.07 5.18 9.11
C ARG A 31 -21.53 5.56 8.84
N ALA A 32 -22.50 4.93 9.51
CA ALA A 32 -23.92 5.27 9.39
C ALA A 32 -24.24 6.66 9.98
N SER A 33 -23.70 6.99 11.16
CA SER A 33 -23.93 8.29 11.83
C SER A 33 -23.29 9.48 11.09
N SER A 34 -22.15 9.28 10.43
CA SER A 34 -21.52 10.30 9.58
C SER A 34 -22.34 10.58 8.30
N LYS A 35 -23.03 9.56 7.76
CA LYS A 35 -23.90 9.66 6.59
C LYS A 35 -25.21 10.39 6.90
N GLU A 36 -25.77 10.21 8.11
CA GLU A 36 -26.96 10.97 8.55
C GLU A 36 -26.66 12.45 8.78
N ARG A 37 -25.47 12.81 9.26
CA ARG A 37 -25.05 14.21 9.41
C ARG A 37 -24.89 14.93 8.07
N THR A 38 -24.30 14.29 7.07
CA THR A 38 -24.15 14.86 5.71
C THR A 38 -25.47 14.93 4.93
N THR A 39 -26.44 14.08 5.27
CA THR A 39 -27.77 14.12 4.63
C THR A 39 -28.65 15.21 5.25
N ARG A 40 -28.58 15.43 6.57
CA ARG A 40 -29.28 16.55 7.23
C ARG A 40 -28.79 17.93 6.78
N GLU A 41 -27.50 18.07 6.50
CA GLU A 41 -26.90 19.34 6.05
C GLU A 41 -27.26 19.71 4.60
N LYS A 42 -27.67 18.73 3.78
CA LYS A 42 -28.11 18.94 2.38
C LYS A 42 -29.61 19.24 2.22
N THR A 43 -30.41 19.20 3.28
CA THR A 43 -31.89 19.32 3.20
C THR A 43 -32.43 20.65 3.72
N GLN A 44 -31.61 21.70 3.82
CA GLN A 44 -32.08 23.07 4.03
C GLN A 44 -32.09 23.83 2.70
N PRO A 45 -33.23 24.39 2.25
CA PRO A 45 -33.27 25.13 0.99
C PRO A 45 -32.70 26.54 1.18
N HIS A 46 -31.67 26.86 0.40
CA HIS A 46 -31.21 28.24 0.18
C HIS A 46 -32.11 28.90 -0.87
N GLU A 47 -32.98 29.80 -0.41
CA GLU A 47 -33.54 30.87 -1.24
C GLU A 47 -32.51 32.03 -1.35
N ASP A 48 -32.62 32.76 -2.46
CA ASP A 48 -31.96 34.03 -2.81
C ASP A 48 -30.49 34.02 -3.27
N LEU A 49 -30.29 34.10 -4.60
CA LEU A 49 -29.85 35.35 -5.27
C LEU A 49 -29.67 35.15 -6.79
N LYS A 50 -30.59 35.74 -7.55
CA LYS A 50 -30.50 36.03 -9.00
C LYS A 50 -29.74 37.34 -9.22
N LYS A 51 -28.78 37.33 -10.16
CA LYS A 51 -28.19 38.43 -10.99
C LYS A 51 -26.68 38.15 -11.13
N ALA A 52 -26.00 38.29 -12.26
CA ALA A 52 -26.30 38.69 -13.63
C ALA A 52 -25.11 38.19 -14.49
N GLU A 53 -25.35 37.75 -15.72
CA GLU A 53 -24.30 37.51 -16.73
C GLU A 53 -24.26 38.67 -17.71
N PRO A 54 -23.08 38.93 -18.31
CA PRO A 54 -23.08 39.11 -19.76
C PRO A 54 -22.15 38.12 -20.46
N SER A 55 -22.64 37.71 -21.62
CA SER A 55 -22.02 37.00 -22.72
C SER A 55 -20.53 37.29 -22.95
N SER A 56 -19.73 36.23 -23.13
CA SER A 56 -18.56 36.30 -24.00
C SER A 56 -18.34 35.01 -24.80
N THR A 57 -18.01 35.25 -26.06
CA THR A 57 -17.86 34.38 -27.21
C THR A 57 -16.79 33.29 -27.00
N LYS A 58 -17.13 32.04 -27.34
CA LYS A 58 -16.16 30.93 -27.44
C LYS A 58 -15.24 31.18 -28.64
N VAL A 59 -13.95 31.37 -28.36
CA VAL A 59 -12.86 31.16 -29.34
C VAL A 59 -12.07 29.94 -28.87
N SER A 60 -12.11 28.90 -29.70
CA SER A 60 -11.29 27.71 -29.58
C SER A 60 -9.84 28.04 -29.94
N THR A 61 -8.88 27.70 -29.08
CA THR A 61 -7.49 27.58 -29.51
C THR A 61 -6.85 26.45 -28.71
N GLY A 62 -6.49 25.39 -29.43
CA GLY A 62 -5.76 24.25 -28.88
C GLY A 62 -4.37 24.68 -28.47
N THR A 63 -3.90 24.19 -27.34
CA THR A 63 -2.48 24.12 -27.01
C THR A 63 -2.26 22.87 -26.17
N SER A 64 -1.48 21.97 -26.75
CA SER A 64 -0.92 20.76 -26.19
C SER A 64 -0.17 21.03 -24.88
N ASN A 65 -0.61 20.41 -23.79
CA ASN A 65 0.10 20.41 -22.52
C ASN A 65 1.03 19.20 -22.49
N THR A 66 2.34 19.46 -22.59
CA THR A 66 3.37 18.53 -22.11
C THR A 66 3.46 18.68 -20.60
N ASP A 67 2.96 17.69 -19.86
CA ASP A 67 3.07 17.60 -18.41
C ASP A 67 4.33 16.80 -18.04
N LEU A 68 5.28 17.47 -17.39
CA LEU A 68 6.36 16.85 -16.62
C LEU A 68 6.07 17.13 -15.15
N SER A 69 5.71 16.11 -14.37
CA SER A 69 5.36 16.26 -12.96
C SER A 69 5.72 15.01 -12.11
N ASP A 70 7.00 14.85 -11.78
CA ASP A 70 7.52 13.79 -10.90
C ASP A 70 7.51 14.14 -9.39
N SER A 71 6.58 14.99 -8.92
CA SER A 71 6.49 15.31 -7.48
C SER A 71 5.08 15.37 -6.88
N ASP A 72 4.09 14.90 -7.66
CA ASP A 72 2.66 15.05 -7.34
C ASP A 72 1.95 13.73 -6.94
N SER A 73 2.64 12.59 -6.97
CA SER A 73 2.01 11.26 -6.82
C SER A 73 1.47 10.96 -5.41
N GLU A 74 2.23 11.23 -4.35
CA GLU A 74 1.92 10.64 -3.03
C GLU A 74 0.71 11.22 -2.28
N SER A 75 0.29 12.45 -2.58
CA SER A 75 -0.84 13.09 -1.85
C SER A 75 -2.17 13.06 -2.59
N ASP A 76 -2.11 12.86 -3.90
CA ASP A 76 -3.28 12.81 -4.78
C ASP A 76 -3.89 11.41 -4.89
N SER A 77 -3.04 10.38 -4.81
CA SER A 77 -3.43 8.97 -4.91
C SER A 77 -4.31 8.51 -3.75
N ASP A 78 -4.01 8.92 -2.51
CA ASP A 78 -4.77 8.53 -1.31
C ASP A 78 -6.26 8.92 -1.36
N GLU A 79 -6.57 10.15 -1.80
CA GLU A 79 -7.94 10.68 -1.81
C GLU A 79 -8.75 10.18 -3.02
N GLN A 80 -8.11 10.15 -4.20
CA GLN A 80 -8.70 9.55 -5.40
C GLN A 80 -9.01 8.08 -5.13
N GLY A 81 -8.07 7.38 -4.49
CA GLY A 81 -8.21 5.99 -4.08
C GLY A 81 -9.38 5.67 -3.20
N LEU A 82 -9.57 6.43 -2.13
CA LEU A 82 -10.65 6.16 -1.18
C LEU A 82 -12.03 6.44 -1.79
N GLN A 83 -12.18 7.51 -2.58
CA GLN A 83 -13.45 7.81 -3.26
C GLN A 83 -13.72 6.83 -4.40
N PHE A 84 -12.69 6.47 -5.16
CA PHE A 84 -12.77 5.54 -6.28
C PHE A 84 -13.03 4.09 -5.83
N ARG A 85 -12.28 3.59 -4.83
CA ARG A 85 -12.55 2.29 -4.17
C ARG A 85 -13.98 2.23 -3.64
N SER A 86 -14.51 3.31 -3.07
CA SER A 86 -15.89 3.31 -2.57
C SER A 86 -16.93 3.15 -3.69
N LYS A 87 -16.68 3.72 -4.87
CA LYS A 87 -17.55 3.57 -6.05
C LYS A 87 -17.46 2.16 -6.64
N LYS A 88 -16.25 1.63 -6.85
CA LYS A 88 -16.09 0.27 -7.40
C LYS A 88 -16.40 -0.86 -6.40
N LEU A 89 -16.15 -0.71 -5.09
CA LEU A 89 -16.63 -1.69 -4.08
C LEU A 89 -18.15 -1.75 -4.02
N GLN A 90 -18.84 -0.64 -4.29
CA GLN A 90 -20.29 -0.61 -4.45
C GLN A 90 -20.74 -1.31 -5.74
N GLN A 91 -19.96 -1.25 -6.82
CA GLN A 91 -20.25 -1.91 -8.11
C GLN A 91 -19.87 -3.40 -8.14
N ALA A 92 -18.70 -3.79 -7.62
CA ALA A 92 -18.18 -5.16 -7.61
C ALA A 92 -18.76 -6.01 -6.47
N GLY A 93 -19.31 -5.39 -5.42
CA GLY A 93 -19.98 -6.05 -4.30
C GLY A 93 -19.05 -6.78 -3.31
N SER A 94 -17.76 -6.99 -3.64
CA SER A 94 -16.78 -7.60 -2.73
C SER A 94 -15.33 -7.22 -3.09
N TRP A 95 -14.53 -6.88 -2.08
CA TRP A 95 -13.09 -6.59 -2.20
C TRP A 95 -12.30 -7.74 -2.82
N TYR A 96 -12.74 -8.98 -2.59
CA TYR A 96 -12.08 -10.16 -3.15
C TYR A 96 -12.15 -10.19 -4.69
N LYS A 97 -13.27 -9.76 -5.30
CA LYS A 97 -13.41 -9.72 -6.75
C LYS A 97 -12.47 -8.69 -7.37
N TYR A 98 -12.35 -7.52 -6.74
CA TYR A 98 -11.43 -6.46 -7.16
C TYR A 98 -9.99 -6.95 -7.22
N VAL A 99 -9.49 -7.59 -6.16
CA VAL A 99 -8.11 -8.13 -6.15
C VAL A 99 -7.94 -9.26 -7.18
N LYS A 100 -9.00 -10.01 -7.48
CA LYS A 100 -8.97 -11.08 -8.48
C LYS A 100 -8.77 -10.56 -9.91
N GLU A 101 -9.20 -9.34 -10.24
CA GLU A 101 -8.99 -8.75 -11.57
C GLU A 101 -7.50 -8.56 -11.89
N PHE A 102 -6.67 -8.30 -10.87
CA PHE A 102 -5.21 -8.21 -10.99
C PHE A 102 -4.52 -9.58 -11.18
N GLN A 103 -5.27 -10.69 -11.10
CA GLN A 103 -4.73 -12.04 -11.36
C GLN A 103 -4.18 -12.17 -12.79
N ILE A 104 -4.66 -11.33 -13.73
CA ILE A 104 -4.17 -11.25 -15.11
C ILE A 104 -2.67 -10.97 -15.18
N PHE A 105 -2.09 -10.32 -14.16
CA PHE A 105 -0.67 -9.97 -14.12
C PHE A 105 0.24 -11.08 -13.58
N ILE A 106 -0.31 -12.07 -12.88
CA ILE A 106 0.49 -13.17 -12.29
C ILE A 106 1.36 -13.90 -13.33
N PRO A 107 0.88 -14.23 -14.54
CA PRO A 107 1.70 -14.83 -15.58
C PRO A 107 2.88 -13.96 -16.03
N PHE A 108 2.76 -12.63 -15.96
CA PHE A 108 3.84 -11.71 -16.32
C PHE A 108 4.91 -11.63 -15.22
N LEU A 109 4.54 -11.92 -13.97
CA LEU A 109 5.45 -11.95 -12.84
C LEU A 109 6.14 -13.31 -12.65
N LEU A 110 5.46 -14.41 -12.99
CA LEU A 110 5.99 -15.76 -12.85
C LEU A 110 6.52 -16.25 -14.21
N PRO A 111 7.86 -16.26 -14.42
CA PRO A 111 8.44 -16.75 -15.66
C PRO A 111 8.14 -18.24 -15.82
N GLN A 112 7.36 -18.60 -16.84
CA GLN A 112 7.16 -20.01 -17.18
C GLN A 112 8.34 -20.58 -17.99
N GLU A 113 9.01 -19.75 -18.78
CA GLU A 113 10.03 -20.22 -19.74
C GLU A 113 11.48 -19.99 -19.28
N ASN A 114 11.74 -19.02 -18.40
CA ASN A 114 13.11 -18.66 -18.02
C ASN A 114 13.58 -19.36 -16.73
N ARG A 115 14.38 -20.43 -16.88
CA ARG A 115 14.93 -21.22 -15.77
C ARG A 115 15.82 -20.40 -14.81
N ALA A 116 16.52 -19.37 -15.31
CA ALA A 116 17.36 -18.54 -14.45
C ALA A 116 16.52 -17.76 -13.43
N VAL A 117 15.42 -17.15 -13.87
CA VAL A 117 14.55 -16.38 -12.98
C VAL A 117 13.76 -17.29 -12.04
N GLN A 118 13.37 -18.49 -12.50
CA GLN A 118 12.78 -19.52 -11.62
C GLN A 118 13.73 -19.92 -10.48
N SER A 119 15.03 -20.06 -10.77
CA SER A 119 16.03 -20.33 -9.73
C SER A 119 16.15 -19.17 -8.73
N CYS A 120 16.08 -17.92 -9.18
CA CYS A 120 16.07 -16.75 -8.30
C CYS A 120 14.84 -16.75 -7.37
N ILE A 121 13.65 -17.09 -7.87
CA ILE A 121 12.44 -17.21 -7.03
C ILE A 121 12.65 -18.26 -5.93
N CYS A 122 13.21 -19.42 -6.28
CA CYS A 122 13.52 -20.46 -5.30
C CYS A 122 14.52 -19.97 -4.23
N ILE A 123 15.58 -19.27 -4.66
CA ILE A 123 16.56 -18.67 -3.75
C ILE A 123 15.89 -17.65 -2.81
N VAL A 124 15.04 -16.75 -3.33
CA VAL A 124 14.29 -15.78 -2.51
C VAL A 124 13.43 -16.49 -1.47
N LEU A 125 12.68 -17.52 -1.87
CA LEU A 125 11.84 -18.28 -0.94
C LEU A 125 12.68 -18.96 0.16
N VAL A 126 13.81 -19.57 -0.21
CA VAL A 126 14.73 -20.19 0.76
C VAL A 126 15.31 -19.15 1.71
N CYS A 127 15.84 -18.03 1.20
CA CYS A 127 16.35 -16.93 2.01
C CYS A 127 15.29 -16.41 2.98
N LEU A 128 14.07 -16.14 2.51
CA LEU A 128 12.95 -15.69 3.34
C LEU A 128 12.62 -16.69 4.46
N THR A 129 12.66 -18.00 4.19
CA THR A 129 12.45 -19.00 5.24
C THR A 129 13.58 -19.07 6.25
N LEU A 130 14.84 -18.94 5.80
CA LEU A 130 16.02 -18.95 6.66
C LEU A 130 16.07 -17.71 7.55
N ILE A 131 15.82 -16.52 7.01
CA ILE A 131 15.80 -15.25 7.76
C ILE A 131 14.76 -15.32 8.89
N ARG A 132 13.55 -15.82 8.62
CA ARG A 132 12.52 -16.02 9.66
C ARG A 132 12.95 -16.99 10.75
N ALA A 133 13.65 -18.07 10.38
CA ALA A 133 14.18 -19.00 11.36
C ALA A 133 15.23 -18.31 12.24
N LEU A 134 16.10 -17.49 11.65
CA LEU A 134 17.11 -16.71 12.38
C LEU A 134 16.50 -15.65 13.30
N HIS A 135 15.41 -14.99 12.90
CA HIS A 135 14.69 -14.04 13.76
C HIS A 135 14.21 -14.67 15.08
N VAL A 136 13.98 -15.98 15.11
CA VAL A 136 13.64 -16.71 16.34
C VAL A 136 14.89 -17.30 17.01
N LEU A 137 15.81 -17.83 16.22
CA LEU A 137 17.00 -18.54 16.71
C LEU A 137 18.01 -17.60 17.36
N VAL A 138 18.29 -16.44 16.77
CA VAL A 138 19.26 -15.47 17.25
C VAL A 138 18.90 -14.98 18.67
N PRO A 139 17.67 -14.47 18.93
CA PRO A 139 17.28 -14.12 20.29
C PRO A 139 17.38 -15.29 21.27
N HIS A 140 17.13 -16.52 20.79
CA HIS A 140 17.14 -17.71 21.63
C HIS A 140 18.57 -18.07 22.08
N LEU A 141 19.53 -18.00 21.17
CA LEU A 141 20.95 -18.23 21.47
C LEU A 141 21.49 -17.21 22.47
N LEU A 142 21.08 -15.94 22.34
CA LEU A 142 21.45 -14.92 23.32
C LEU A 142 20.85 -15.22 24.69
N GLY A 143 19.60 -15.68 24.74
CA GLY A 143 18.96 -16.14 25.98
C GLY A 143 19.71 -17.29 26.64
N LEU A 144 20.11 -18.31 25.85
CA LEU A 144 20.90 -19.44 26.36
C LEU A 144 22.27 -19.01 26.89
N ALA A 145 22.96 -18.09 26.20
CA ALA A 145 24.23 -17.55 26.67
C ALA A 145 24.08 -16.86 28.03
N VAL A 146 22.99 -16.11 28.23
CA VAL A 146 22.70 -15.46 29.51
C VAL A 146 22.35 -16.47 30.61
N ASP A 147 21.61 -17.53 30.29
CA ASP A 147 21.30 -18.60 31.25
C ASP A 147 22.56 -19.37 31.69
N GLN A 148 23.53 -19.57 30.79
CA GLN A 148 24.83 -20.16 31.11
C GLN A 148 25.63 -19.27 32.07
N VAL A 149 25.68 -17.96 31.81
CA VAL A 149 26.31 -16.99 32.73
C VAL A 149 25.63 -17.02 34.10
N SER A 150 24.29 -17.06 34.13
CA SER A 150 23.55 -17.15 35.39
C SER A 150 23.82 -18.45 36.17
N SER A 151 24.25 -19.49 35.48
CA SER A 151 24.58 -20.81 36.06
C SER A 151 26.09 -20.96 36.39
N ASN A 152 26.89 -19.90 36.24
CA ASN A 152 28.35 -19.89 36.34
C ASN A 152 29.07 -20.83 35.36
N GLU A 153 28.48 -21.05 34.17
CA GLU A 153 29.11 -21.76 33.05
C GLU A 153 29.74 -20.76 32.07
N GLU A 154 30.78 -21.17 31.36
CA GLU A 154 31.44 -20.37 30.32
C GLU A 154 30.56 -20.28 29.06
N PRO A 155 30.04 -19.10 28.68
CA PRO A 155 29.06 -18.96 27.59
C PRO A 155 29.71 -18.88 26.19
N LEU A 156 31.02 -19.14 26.08
CA LEU A 156 31.82 -18.88 24.87
C LEU A 156 31.25 -19.57 23.62
N GLN A 157 30.72 -20.79 23.76
CA GLN A 157 30.11 -21.51 22.64
C GLN A 157 28.79 -20.88 22.18
N ALA A 158 27.89 -20.56 23.12
CA ALA A 158 26.60 -19.94 22.81
C ALA A 158 26.79 -18.53 22.23
N LEU A 159 27.72 -17.75 22.79
CA LEU A 159 28.07 -16.41 22.31
C LEU A 159 28.70 -16.45 20.90
N GLY A 160 29.60 -17.40 20.65
CA GLY A 160 30.21 -17.59 19.33
C GLY A 160 29.18 -17.97 18.27
N LEU A 161 28.24 -18.86 18.61
CA LEU A 161 27.15 -19.25 17.73
C LEU A 161 26.19 -18.07 17.48
N TRP A 162 25.85 -17.32 18.52
CA TRP A 162 25.01 -16.12 18.41
C TRP A 162 25.64 -15.08 17.47
N MET A 163 26.92 -14.74 17.65
CA MET A 163 27.61 -13.79 16.76
C MET A 163 27.63 -14.26 15.31
N LEU A 164 27.90 -15.55 15.08
CA LEU A 164 27.89 -16.11 13.73
C LEU A 164 26.52 -15.98 13.09
N PHE A 165 25.46 -16.40 13.78
CA PHE A 165 24.10 -16.32 13.26
C PHE A 165 23.59 -14.88 13.09
N GLU A 166 24.02 -13.96 13.94
CA GLU A 166 23.72 -12.53 13.81
C GLU A 166 24.35 -11.94 12.54
N VAL A 167 25.61 -12.26 12.25
CA VAL A 167 26.26 -11.84 11.00
C VAL A 167 25.55 -12.44 9.78
N PHE A 168 25.12 -13.70 9.85
CA PHE A 168 24.33 -14.32 8.79
C PHE A 168 22.93 -13.70 8.63
N ASN A 169 22.29 -13.28 9.72
CA ASN A 169 20.98 -12.62 9.71
C ASN A 169 21.06 -11.16 9.25
N SER A 170 22.24 -10.54 9.34
CA SER A 170 22.44 -9.15 8.96
C SER A 170 22.18 -8.89 7.47
N GLU A 171 21.99 -7.61 7.12
CA GLU A 171 21.86 -7.15 5.74
C GLU A 171 23.07 -7.55 4.87
N SER A 172 24.25 -7.77 5.48
CA SER A 172 25.45 -8.24 4.76
C SER A 172 25.45 -9.74 4.49
N GLY A 173 24.62 -10.51 5.19
CA GLY A 173 24.54 -11.97 5.10
C GLY A 173 23.45 -12.43 4.13
N LEU A 174 22.40 -13.04 4.68
CA LEU A 174 21.26 -13.53 3.90
C LEU A 174 20.45 -12.40 3.26
N GLY A 175 20.39 -11.23 3.90
CA GLY A 175 19.69 -10.06 3.34
C GLY A 175 20.29 -9.62 2.00
N TYR A 176 21.62 -9.62 1.87
CA TYR A 176 22.30 -9.30 0.61
C TYR A 176 21.96 -10.30 -0.50
N VAL A 177 21.99 -11.60 -0.19
CA VAL A 177 21.64 -12.66 -1.16
C VAL A 177 20.18 -12.54 -1.59
N GLU A 178 19.29 -12.24 -0.63
CA GLU A 178 17.87 -12.03 -0.88
C GLU A 178 17.63 -10.84 -1.82
N GLU A 179 18.22 -9.67 -1.56
CA GLU A 179 18.07 -8.48 -2.40
C GLU A 179 18.67 -8.66 -3.80
N LEU A 180 19.81 -9.33 -3.91
CA LEU A 180 20.38 -9.70 -5.21
C LEU A 180 19.47 -10.67 -5.98
N ALA A 181 18.82 -11.61 -5.31
CA ALA A 181 17.92 -12.57 -5.94
C ALA A 181 16.56 -11.93 -6.33
N LYS A 182 16.10 -10.90 -5.61
CA LYS A 182 14.91 -10.10 -5.98
C LYS A 182 15.14 -9.24 -7.21
N THR A 183 16.33 -8.66 -7.37
CA THR A 183 16.64 -7.74 -8.49
C THR A 183 16.33 -8.30 -9.89
N PRO A 184 16.77 -9.51 -10.29
CA PRO A 184 16.43 -10.06 -11.60
C PRO A 184 14.93 -10.37 -11.75
N LEU A 185 14.25 -10.70 -10.66
CA LEU A 185 12.79 -10.91 -10.66
C LEU A 185 12.05 -9.59 -10.94
N LYS A 186 12.48 -8.49 -10.31
CA LYS A 186 11.97 -7.13 -10.57
C LYS A 186 12.15 -6.75 -12.04
N GLN A 187 13.37 -6.89 -12.55
CA GLN A 187 13.71 -6.53 -13.93
C GLN A 187 12.96 -7.37 -14.95
N PHE A 188 12.81 -8.67 -14.71
CA PHE A 188 12.02 -9.56 -15.57
C PHE A 188 10.56 -9.11 -15.61
N SER A 189 9.95 -8.90 -14.45
CA SER A 189 8.55 -8.50 -14.30
C SER A 189 8.28 -7.17 -15.00
N TYR A 190 9.14 -6.17 -14.75
CA TYR A 190 9.06 -4.86 -15.39
C TYR A 190 9.11 -4.98 -16.91
N ARG A 191 10.10 -5.72 -17.44
CA ARG A 191 10.23 -5.92 -18.89
C ARG A 191 8.99 -6.55 -19.51
N GLN A 192 8.43 -7.59 -18.88
CA GLN A 192 7.26 -8.29 -19.40
C GLN A 192 6.02 -7.41 -19.40
N ILE A 193 5.76 -6.69 -18.30
CA ILE A 193 4.58 -5.82 -18.15
C ILE A 193 4.68 -4.63 -19.09
N THR A 194 5.81 -3.93 -19.12
CA THR A 194 5.99 -2.73 -19.95
C THR A 194 5.91 -3.05 -21.44
N ASN A 195 6.54 -4.15 -21.88
CA ASN A 195 6.45 -4.56 -23.29
C ASN A 195 5.03 -5.00 -23.66
N ALA A 196 4.37 -5.80 -22.81
CA ALA A 196 2.99 -6.24 -23.08
C ALA A 196 2.01 -5.06 -23.12
N ALA A 197 2.18 -4.07 -22.22
CA ALA A 197 1.40 -2.84 -22.23
C ALA A 197 1.62 -2.04 -23.52
N PHE A 198 2.89 -1.85 -23.91
CA PHE A 198 3.24 -1.14 -25.14
C PHE A 198 2.68 -1.84 -26.38
N ASP A 199 2.92 -3.15 -26.51
CA ASP A 199 2.45 -3.95 -27.65
C ASP A 199 0.92 -3.95 -27.75
N HIS A 200 0.23 -4.06 -26.61
CA HIS A 200 -1.22 -4.01 -26.57
C HIS A 200 -1.75 -2.66 -27.04
N VAL A 201 -1.19 -1.55 -26.52
CA VAL A 201 -1.57 -0.20 -26.92
C VAL A 201 -1.36 0.01 -28.42
N MET A 202 -0.25 -0.47 -28.98
CA MET A 202 0.03 -0.36 -30.41
C MET A 202 -0.87 -1.21 -31.30
N GLN A 203 -1.58 -2.20 -30.74
CA GLN A 203 -2.56 -3.03 -31.44
C GLN A 203 -3.99 -2.47 -31.36
N LEU A 204 -4.23 -1.41 -30.57
CA LEU A 204 -5.55 -0.79 -30.48
C LEU A 204 -5.94 -0.07 -31.77
N SER A 205 -7.25 0.11 -31.95
CA SER A 205 -7.80 0.66 -33.19
C SER A 205 -7.47 2.15 -33.34
N MET A 206 -7.51 2.65 -34.58
CA MET A 206 -7.36 4.09 -34.87
C MET A 206 -8.38 4.96 -34.11
N GLU A 207 -9.58 4.42 -33.82
CA GLU A 207 -10.60 5.08 -33.00
C GLU A 207 -10.07 5.39 -31.60
N PHE A 208 -9.48 4.40 -30.92
CA PHE A 208 -8.86 4.58 -29.60
C PHE A 208 -7.77 5.66 -29.64
N HIS A 209 -6.84 5.57 -30.59
CA HIS A 209 -5.75 6.54 -30.72
C HIS A 209 -6.21 7.95 -31.10
N SER A 210 -7.41 8.11 -31.67
CA SER A 210 -7.96 9.42 -32.04
C SER A 210 -8.79 10.06 -30.92
N THR A 211 -9.34 9.24 -30.00
CA THR A 211 -10.20 9.71 -28.91
C THR A 211 -9.47 9.80 -27.57
N CYS A 212 -8.49 8.94 -27.32
CA CYS A 212 -7.69 8.98 -26.10
C CYS A 212 -6.57 10.00 -26.19
N ASP A 213 -6.32 10.70 -25.08
CA ASP A 213 -5.18 11.59 -24.97
C ASP A 213 -3.89 10.75 -24.88
N SER A 214 -2.96 10.96 -25.81
CA SER A 214 -1.67 10.26 -25.83
C SER A 214 -0.88 10.44 -24.52
N ALA A 215 -1.05 11.58 -23.84
CA ALA A 215 -0.43 11.81 -22.54
C ALA A 215 -1.04 10.92 -21.43
N GLU A 216 -2.35 10.68 -21.47
CA GLU A 216 -3.04 9.80 -20.53
C GLU A 216 -2.65 8.33 -20.76
N VAL A 217 -2.54 7.92 -22.03
CA VAL A 217 -2.08 6.56 -22.39
C VAL A 217 -0.63 6.34 -21.97
N MET A 218 0.27 7.29 -22.27
CA MET A 218 1.68 7.19 -21.85
C MET A 218 1.79 7.09 -20.34
N LYS A 219 1.05 7.94 -19.61
CA LYS A 219 1.01 7.91 -18.15
C LYS A 219 0.50 6.57 -17.61
N ALA A 220 -0.52 5.96 -18.23
CA ALA A 220 -1.00 4.64 -17.82
C ALA A 220 0.06 3.54 -18.02
N ILE A 221 0.87 3.62 -19.10
CA ILE A 221 1.99 2.70 -19.33
C ILE A 221 3.10 2.92 -18.29
N GLU A 222 3.48 4.18 -18.02
CA GLU A 222 4.46 4.54 -16.97
C GLU A 222 4.00 4.07 -15.58
N GLN A 223 2.71 4.18 -15.30
CA GLN A 223 2.09 3.65 -14.08
C GLN A 223 2.14 2.11 -14.00
N GLY A 224 2.53 1.40 -15.05
CA GLY A 224 2.84 -0.03 -15.02
C GLY A 224 4.06 -0.41 -14.18
N GLU A 225 4.99 0.52 -13.96
CA GLU A 225 6.08 0.32 -13.00
C GLU A 225 5.52 0.15 -11.58
N SER A 226 4.53 0.99 -11.21
CA SER A 226 3.87 0.92 -9.89
C SER A 226 3.16 -0.42 -9.67
N LEU A 227 2.60 -1.03 -10.72
CA LEU A 227 1.99 -2.36 -10.67
C LEU A 227 3.02 -3.47 -10.37
N THR A 228 4.22 -3.36 -10.94
CA THR A 228 5.30 -4.33 -10.66
C THR A 228 5.73 -4.21 -9.20
N GLY A 229 5.94 -2.97 -8.73
CA GLY A 229 6.28 -2.69 -7.33
C GLY A 229 5.18 -3.12 -6.35
N LEU A 230 3.92 -3.04 -6.76
CA LEU A 230 2.77 -3.49 -5.98
C LEU A 230 2.73 -4.98 -5.72
N LEU A 231 2.77 -5.79 -6.78
CA LEU A 231 2.63 -7.22 -6.60
C LEU A 231 3.84 -7.77 -5.87
N GLU A 232 5.02 -7.18 -6.09
CA GLU A 232 6.18 -7.44 -5.24
C GLU A 232 5.91 -7.06 -3.78
N THR A 233 5.46 -5.84 -3.51
CA THR A 233 5.13 -5.37 -2.15
C THR A 233 4.13 -6.30 -1.47
N ILE A 234 3.13 -6.80 -2.19
CA ILE A 234 2.14 -7.75 -1.66
C ILE A 234 2.77 -9.12 -1.38
N ILE A 235 3.43 -9.72 -2.36
CA ILE A 235 3.88 -11.12 -2.31
C ILE A 235 5.14 -11.29 -1.45
N VAL A 236 6.07 -10.34 -1.55
CA VAL A 236 7.40 -10.41 -0.95
C VAL A 236 7.46 -9.71 0.41
N PHE A 237 6.59 -8.73 0.66
CA PHE A 237 6.60 -8.00 1.92
C PHE A 237 5.33 -8.18 2.74
N ILE A 238 4.15 -7.83 2.25
CA ILE A 238 2.92 -7.81 3.06
C ILE A 238 2.48 -9.21 3.50
N ALA A 239 2.39 -10.16 2.57
CA ALA A 239 1.98 -11.53 2.88
C ALA A 239 2.95 -12.20 3.88
N PRO A 240 4.27 -12.16 3.62
CA PRO A 240 5.31 -12.48 4.60
C PRO A 240 5.13 -11.86 5.97
N THR A 241 4.96 -10.54 6.03
CA THR A 241 4.83 -9.78 7.26
C THR A 241 3.62 -10.21 8.09
N PHE A 242 2.49 -10.48 7.42
CA PHE A 242 1.30 -10.98 8.10
C PHE A 242 1.51 -12.40 8.66
N ILE A 243 2.17 -13.27 7.90
CA ILE A 243 2.56 -14.60 8.37
C ILE A 243 3.49 -14.50 9.57
N ASP A 244 4.47 -13.60 9.53
CA ASP A 244 5.45 -13.39 10.60
C ASP A 244 4.77 -12.91 11.88
N LEU A 245 3.81 -11.98 11.78
CA LEU A 245 3.00 -11.54 12.92
C LEU A 245 2.25 -12.70 13.58
N VAL A 246 1.62 -13.57 12.78
CA VAL A 246 0.89 -14.74 13.28
C VAL A 246 1.83 -15.75 13.92
N ILE A 247 2.92 -16.10 13.24
CA ILE A 247 3.95 -17.01 13.75
C ILE A 247 4.50 -16.47 15.06
N ALA A 248 4.79 -15.18 15.14
CA ALA A 248 5.38 -14.58 16.32
C ALA A 248 4.42 -14.57 17.51
N CYS A 249 3.14 -14.29 17.29
CA CYS A 249 2.12 -14.40 18.34
C CYS A 249 1.96 -15.85 18.83
N VAL A 250 1.97 -16.83 17.92
CA VAL A 250 1.86 -18.26 18.27
C VAL A 250 3.11 -18.70 19.04
N TYR A 251 4.30 -18.36 18.55
CA TYR A 251 5.57 -18.71 19.17
C TYR A 251 5.70 -18.13 20.59
N LEU A 252 5.31 -16.87 20.79
CA LEU A 252 5.27 -16.25 22.11
C LEU A 252 4.37 -17.02 23.09
N GLY A 253 3.23 -17.53 22.61
CA GLY A 253 2.30 -18.34 23.40
C GLY A 253 2.82 -19.73 23.74
N MET A 254 3.56 -20.36 22.82
CA MET A 254 4.20 -21.65 23.05
C MET A 254 5.38 -21.54 24.02
N ARG A 255 6.16 -20.46 23.95
CA ARG A 255 7.39 -20.30 24.74
C ARG A 255 7.16 -19.84 26.16
N PHE A 256 6.24 -18.89 26.37
CA PHE A 256 5.91 -18.35 27.68
C PHE A 256 4.56 -18.87 28.17
N ASN A 257 3.49 -18.14 27.86
CA ASN A 257 2.14 -18.41 28.33
C ASN A 257 1.12 -17.85 27.34
N ILE A 258 -0.06 -18.48 27.29
CA ILE A 258 -1.17 -18.01 26.44
C ILE A 258 -1.61 -16.59 26.77
N SER A 259 -1.43 -16.14 28.02
CA SER A 259 -1.72 -14.77 28.45
C SER A 259 -0.82 -13.75 27.76
N ALA A 260 0.46 -14.07 27.53
CA ALA A 260 1.38 -13.18 26.82
C ALA A 260 1.02 -13.08 25.33
N SER A 261 0.69 -14.22 24.70
CA SER A 261 0.20 -14.26 23.32
C SER A 261 -1.13 -13.50 23.15
N LEU A 262 -2.07 -13.67 24.08
CA LEU A 262 -3.35 -12.94 24.06
C LEU A 262 -3.13 -11.43 24.28
N ALA A 263 -2.25 -11.04 25.19
CA ALA A 263 -1.91 -9.63 25.41
C ALA A 263 -1.31 -9.01 24.15
N MET A 264 -0.40 -9.72 23.46
CA MET A 264 0.16 -9.30 22.18
C MET A 264 -0.91 -9.20 21.10
N ALA A 265 -1.77 -10.20 20.95
CA ALA A 265 -2.84 -10.18 19.95
C ALA A 265 -3.82 -9.01 20.17
N VAL A 266 -4.19 -8.73 21.42
CA VAL A 266 -5.01 -7.58 21.78
C VAL A 266 -4.28 -6.28 21.48
N ALA A 267 -2.99 -6.18 21.80
CA ALA A 267 -2.17 -5.02 21.49
C ALA A 267 -2.06 -4.78 19.97
N SER A 268 -1.82 -5.82 19.17
CA SER A 268 -1.77 -5.73 17.71
C SER A 268 -3.10 -5.26 17.12
N VAL A 269 -4.22 -5.86 17.54
CA VAL A 269 -5.55 -5.47 17.05
C VAL A 269 -5.89 -4.04 17.47
N SER A 270 -5.60 -3.67 18.71
CA SER A 270 -5.85 -2.31 19.19
C SER A 270 -4.96 -1.28 18.49
N TYR A 271 -3.70 -1.62 18.17
CA TYR A 271 -2.79 -0.74 17.45
C TYR A 271 -3.31 -0.44 16.04
N ILE A 272 -3.63 -1.49 15.27
CA ILE A 272 -4.19 -1.35 13.91
C ILE A 272 -5.53 -0.58 13.97
N SER A 273 -6.39 -0.90 14.94
CA SER A 273 -7.70 -0.22 15.09
C SER A 273 -7.53 1.27 15.42
N LEU A 274 -6.62 1.59 16.34
CA LEU A 274 -6.34 2.95 16.76
C LEU A 274 -5.72 3.75 15.62
N GLU A 275 -4.81 3.15 14.86
CA GLU A 275 -4.21 3.76 13.70
C GLU A 275 -5.26 4.11 12.64
N VAL A 276 -6.10 3.14 12.25
CA VAL A 276 -7.19 3.39 11.29
C VAL A 276 -8.10 4.50 11.80
N TRP A 277 -8.46 4.47 13.08
CA TRP A 277 -9.32 5.48 13.68
C TRP A 277 -8.68 6.88 13.64
N LEU A 278 -7.44 7.04 14.11
CA LEU A 278 -6.73 8.31 14.07
C LEU A 278 -6.51 8.79 12.62
N SER A 279 -6.20 7.88 11.70
CA SER A 279 -5.99 8.19 10.28
C SER A 279 -7.27 8.74 9.65
N THR A 280 -8.42 8.13 9.95
CA THR A 280 -9.72 8.64 9.44
C THR A 280 -10.05 10.02 10.00
N TRP A 281 -9.60 10.34 11.22
CA TRP A 281 -9.79 11.66 11.81
C TRP A 281 -8.96 12.77 11.12
N ASN A 282 -7.80 12.44 10.55
CA ASN A 282 -6.97 13.39 9.81
C ASN A 282 -7.30 13.45 8.29
N PHE A 283 -8.26 12.65 7.83
CA PHE A 283 -8.60 12.52 6.41
C PHE A 283 -9.07 13.84 5.78
N GLU A 284 -9.94 14.60 6.45
CA GLU A 284 -10.45 15.87 5.91
C GLU A 284 -9.36 16.95 5.75
N ASN A 285 -8.40 16.99 6.68
CA ASN A 285 -7.27 17.92 6.56
C ASN A 285 -6.34 17.54 5.42
N ARG A 286 -6.12 16.23 5.22
CA ARG A 286 -5.36 15.71 4.08
C ARG A 286 -6.02 16.14 2.79
N ARG A 287 -7.34 15.97 2.67
CA ARG A 287 -8.14 16.45 1.54
C ARG A 287 -8.02 17.95 1.29
N ALA A 288 -8.08 18.77 2.35
CA ALA A 288 -7.92 20.22 2.22
C ALA A 288 -6.51 20.59 1.71
N LEU A 289 -5.46 19.93 2.22
CA LEU A 289 -4.09 20.09 1.77
C LEU A 289 -3.94 19.69 0.30
N THR A 290 -4.43 18.52 -0.07
CA THR A 290 -4.40 18.01 -1.45
C THR A 290 -5.09 18.97 -2.42
N LYS A 291 -6.27 19.49 -2.06
CA LYS A 291 -6.97 20.50 -2.87
C LYS A 291 -6.14 21.78 -3.04
N ALA A 292 -5.56 22.31 -1.95
CA ALA A 292 -4.75 23.51 -2.00
C ALA A 292 -3.49 23.33 -2.87
N LYS A 293 -2.82 22.17 -2.75
CA LYS A 293 -1.65 21.80 -3.57
C LYS A 293 -2.02 21.72 -5.06
N ARG A 294 -3.15 21.11 -5.41
CA ARG A 294 -3.64 21.06 -6.81
C ARG A 294 -3.90 22.44 -7.38
N GLU A 295 -4.53 23.33 -6.60
CA GLU A 295 -4.80 24.69 -7.05
C GLU A 295 -3.52 25.49 -7.26
N GLU A 296 -2.55 25.38 -6.34
CA GLU A 296 -1.21 25.97 -6.46
C GLU A 296 -0.48 25.47 -7.72
N THR A 297 -0.38 24.15 -7.91
CA THR A 297 0.25 23.54 -9.08
C THR A 297 -0.43 23.96 -10.38
N ARG A 298 -1.76 23.95 -10.43
CA ARG A 298 -2.51 24.41 -11.61
C ARG A 298 -2.17 25.85 -12.00
N VAL A 299 -2.14 26.76 -11.03
CA VAL A 299 -1.83 28.18 -11.31
C VAL A 299 -0.37 28.34 -11.74
N LYS A 300 0.56 27.61 -11.11
CA LYS A 300 1.96 27.55 -11.51
C LYS A 300 2.12 27.15 -12.98
N HIS A 301 1.51 26.04 -13.40
CA HIS A 301 1.58 25.58 -14.81
C HIS A 301 0.95 26.59 -15.77
N GLN A 302 -0.24 27.13 -15.44
CA GLN A 302 -0.91 28.15 -16.27
C GLN A 302 -0.06 29.41 -16.45
N ALA A 303 0.63 29.86 -15.40
CA ALA A 303 1.50 31.03 -15.45
C ALA A 303 2.72 30.79 -16.34
N VAL A 304 3.33 29.61 -16.25
CA VAL A 304 4.52 29.23 -17.06
C VAL A 304 4.15 29.03 -18.52
N GLN A 305 3.11 28.24 -18.83
CA GLN A 305 2.62 28.06 -20.20
C GLN A 305 2.12 29.38 -20.78
N GLY A 306 1.48 30.20 -19.95
CA GLY A 306 0.98 31.52 -20.30
C GLY A 306 2.03 32.64 -20.29
N TRP A 307 3.34 32.34 -20.16
CA TRP A 307 4.37 33.36 -19.92
C TRP A 307 4.32 34.51 -20.94
N LYS A 308 4.15 34.21 -22.23
CA LYS A 308 4.04 35.23 -23.28
C LYS A 308 2.88 36.21 -23.03
N ARG A 309 1.73 35.71 -22.55
CA ARG A 309 0.57 36.55 -22.21
C ARG A 309 0.87 37.43 -21.00
N VAL A 310 1.47 36.87 -19.95
CA VAL A 310 1.86 37.64 -18.75
C VAL A 310 2.84 38.76 -19.12
N ALA A 311 3.80 38.47 -20.01
CA ALA A 311 4.76 39.44 -20.52
C ALA A 311 4.09 40.54 -21.37
N LEU A 312 3.19 40.16 -22.29
CA LEU A 312 2.45 41.09 -23.15
C LEU A 312 1.63 42.12 -22.35
N PHE A 313 1.00 41.69 -21.25
CA PHE A 313 0.19 42.55 -20.39
C PHE A 313 0.96 43.13 -19.19
N SER A 314 2.28 42.92 -19.09
CA SER A 314 3.11 43.33 -17.93
C SER A 314 2.53 42.89 -16.56
N ALA A 315 1.83 41.75 -16.51
CA ALA A 315 1.03 41.32 -15.35
C ALA A 315 1.81 40.52 -14.30
N PHE A 316 3.15 40.62 -14.29
CA PHE A 316 4.01 39.81 -13.41
C PHE A 316 3.73 40.00 -11.92
N SER A 317 3.43 41.22 -11.48
CA SER A 317 3.08 41.51 -10.09
C SER A 317 1.75 40.87 -9.69
N HIS A 318 0.76 40.90 -10.58
CA HIS A 318 -0.54 40.25 -10.37
C HIS A 318 -0.39 38.74 -10.23
N GLU A 319 0.34 38.10 -11.15
CA GLU A 319 0.52 36.64 -11.13
C GLU A 319 1.34 36.20 -9.92
N ARG A 320 2.38 36.97 -9.55
CA ARG A 320 3.15 36.74 -8.31
C ARG A 320 2.25 36.81 -7.08
N ALA A 321 1.39 37.82 -6.97
CA ALA A 321 0.47 37.97 -5.84
C ALA A 321 -0.60 36.86 -5.81
N ARG A 322 -1.09 36.43 -6.98
CA ARG A 322 -2.04 35.31 -7.12
C ARG A 322 -1.41 34.00 -6.66
N PHE A 323 -0.19 33.70 -7.12
CA PHE A 323 0.56 32.52 -6.70
C PHE A 323 0.89 32.56 -5.20
N GLY A 324 1.36 33.69 -4.69
CA GLY A 324 1.67 33.87 -3.26
C GLY A 324 0.49 33.55 -2.34
N ARG A 325 -0.73 33.99 -2.68
CA ARG A 325 -1.94 33.65 -1.91
C ARG A 325 -2.25 32.15 -1.88
N LEU A 326 -1.96 31.43 -2.97
CA LEU A 326 -2.17 29.98 -3.03
C LEU A 326 -1.12 29.23 -2.21
N VAL A 327 0.14 29.69 -2.25
CA VAL A 327 1.21 29.19 -1.37
C VAL A 327 0.82 29.39 0.09
N ASP A 328 0.34 30.57 0.49
CA ASP A 328 -0.10 30.82 1.87
C ASP A 328 -1.25 29.89 2.29
N SER A 329 -2.24 29.69 1.41
CA SER A 329 -3.35 28.77 1.65
C SER A 329 -2.87 27.31 1.80
N GLN A 330 -1.94 26.89 0.95
CA GLN A 330 -1.33 25.56 0.99
C GLN A 330 -0.51 25.35 2.26
N LEU A 331 0.29 26.35 2.68
CA LEU A 331 1.03 26.32 3.94
C LEU A 331 0.11 26.22 5.17
N LEU A 332 -1.01 26.97 5.18
CA LEU A 332 -1.99 26.90 6.27
C LEU A 332 -2.69 25.53 6.34
N ALA A 333 -3.05 24.95 5.19
CA ALA A 333 -3.61 23.61 5.12
C ALA A 333 -2.60 22.54 5.58
N ASN A 334 -1.34 22.67 5.11
CA ASN A 334 -0.25 21.76 5.47
C ASN A 334 0.03 21.80 6.97
N LYS A 335 0.08 22.99 7.57
CA LYS A 335 0.27 23.16 9.02
C LYS A 335 -0.81 22.41 9.81
N LYS A 336 -2.09 22.57 9.45
CA LYS A 336 -3.20 21.90 10.14
C LYS A 336 -3.11 20.38 10.00
N TRP A 337 -2.82 19.88 8.79
CA TRP A 337 -2.65 18.45 8.54
C TRP A 337 -1.46 17.86 9.31
N SER A 338 -0.30 18.51 9.22
CA SER A 338 0.95 18.08 9.84
C SER A 338 0.87 18.06 11.37
N GLN A 339 0.22 19.05 11.99
CA GLN A 339 0.01 19.06 13.44
C GLN A 339 -0.83 17.88 13.92
N ARG A 340 -1.89 17.52 13.19
CA ARG A 340 -2.70 16.34 13.53
C ARG A 340 -1.98 15.02 13.23
N ASP A 341 -1.21 14.97 12.16
CA ASP A 341 -0.39 13.80 11.82
C ASP A 341 0.70 13.56 12.89
N ALA A 342 1.32 14.63 13.40
CA ALA A 342 2.26 14.56 14.51
C ALA A 342 1.60 14.01 15.79
N LEU A 343 0.36 14.44 16.10
CA LEU A 343 -0.39 13.90 17.24
C LEU A 343 -0.72 12.40 17.06
N LEU A 344 -1.08 11.98 15.84
CA LEU A 344 -1.31 10.58 15.51
C LEU A 344 -0.04 9.75 15.75
N LYS A 345 1.09 10.20 15.21
CA LYS A 345 2.40 9.56 15.39
C LYS A 345 2.81 9.50 16.87
N ALA A 346 2.60 10.57 17.63
CA ALA A 346 2.87 10.59 19.07
C ALA A 346 2.01 9.58 19.84
N THR A 347 0.72 9.46 19.49
CA THR A 347 -0.21 8.53 20.15
C THR A 347 0.17 7.06 19.88
N LEU A 348 0.44 6.72 18.62
CA LEU A 348 0.90 5.37 18.26
C LEU A 348 2.31 5.07 18.82
N GLY A 349 3.19 6.08 18.82
CA GLY A 349 4.52 5.99 19.39
C GLY A 349 4.52 5.77 20.90
N LEU A 350 3.48 6.20 21.62
CA LEU A 350 3.30 5.90 23.06
C LEU A 350 2.76 4.49 23.28
N MET A 351 1.95 3.97 22.35
CA MET A 351 1.32 2.67 22.48
C MET A 351 2.33 1.51 22.40
N VAL A 352 3.37 1.64 21.58
CA VAL A 352 4.45 0.65 21.44
C VAL A 352 5.17 0.39 22.78
N PRO A 353 5.79 1.38 23.44
CA PRO A 353 6.46 1.18 24.73
C PRO A 353 5.47 0.83 25.85
N PHE A 354 4.23 1.32 25.79
CA PHE A 354 3.20 0.89 26.74
C PHE A 354 2.93 -0.63 26.65
N THR A 355 2.79 -1.13 25.42
CA THR A 355 2.61 -2.57 25.16
C THR A 355 3.84 -3.36 25.62
N PHE A 356 5.05 -2.87 25.33
CA PHE A 356 6.29 -3.47 25.80
C PHE A 356 6.30 -3.62 27.32
N VAL A 357 6.00 -2.54 28.07
CA VAL A 357 5.98 -2.56 29.54
C VAL A 357 4.95 -3.56 30.07
N VAL A 358 3.75 -3.62 29.49
CA VAL A 358 2.72 -4.59 29.89
C VAL A 358 3.22 -6.03 29.72
N LEU A 359 3.81 -6.36 28.57
CA LEU A 359 4.36 -7.69 28.33
C LEU A 359 5.59 -7.98 29.21
N CYS A 360 6.48 -7.00 29.42
CA CYS A 360 7.59 -7.10 30.36
C CYS A 360 7.09 -7.46 31.75
N CYS A 361 6.06 -6.79 32.26
CA CYS A 361 5.50 -7.09 33.58
C CYS A 361 4.93 -8.51 33.66
N LEU A 362 4.29 -9.01 32.60
CA LEU A 362 3.79 -10.39 32.55
C LEU A 362 4.94 -11.40 32.60
N ILE A 363 5.97 -11.21 31.77
CA ILE A 363 7.10 -12.14 31.67
C ILE A 363 7.96 -12.07 32.93
N LEU A 364 8.26 -10.88 33.45
CA LEU A 364 9.03 -10.71 34.68
C LEU A 364 8.32 -11.30 35.91
N ARG A 365 6.98 -11.28 35.92
CA ARG A 365 6.20 -12.00 36.93
C ARG A 365 6.39 -13.51 36.81
N ASP A 366 6.49 -14.04 35.60
CA ASP A 366 6.71 -15.48 35.38
C ASP A 366 8.16 -15.88 35.71
N VAL A 367 9.14 -14.99 35.46
CA VAL A 367 10.54 -15.15 35.90
C VAL A 367 10.66 -15.13 37.43
N SER A 368 10.01 -14.17 38.10
CA SER A 368 10.04 -14.10 39.58
C SER A 368 9.35 -15.28 40.27
N ARG A 369 8.44 -15.97 39.58
CA ARG A 369 7.82 -17.22 40.04
C ARG A 369 8.63 -18.47 39.73
N GLY A 370 9.78 -18.33 39.04
CA GLY A 370 10.63 -19.44 38.63
C GLY A 370 10.04 -20.30 37.50
N THR A 371 8.98 -19.82 36.82
CA THR A 371 8.39 -20.52 35.66
C THR A 371 9.09 -20.19 34.34
N ALA A 372 9.91 -19.14 34.34
CA ALA A 372 10.69 -18.66 33.21
C ALA A 372 12.12 -18.31 33.65
N SER A 373 13.11 -18.45 32.75
CA SER A 373 14.52 -18.13 33.05
C SER A 373 14.86 -16.65 32.81
N VAL A 374 16.03 -16.20 33.28
CA VAL A 374 16.53 -14.84 32.98
C VAL A 374 16.86 -14.70 31.49
N GLY A 375 17.41 -15.74 30.88
CA GLY A 375 17.63 -15.83 29.44
C GLY A 375 16.36 -15.71 28.62
N GLU A 376 15.23 -16.22 29.11
CA GLU A 376 13.94 -16.03 28.46
C GLU A 376 13.48 -14.56 28.45
N PHE A 377 13.78 -13.79 29.50
CA PHE A 377 13.50 -12.35 29.50
C PHE A 377 14.37 -11.60 28.48
N ILE A 378 15.65 -11.98 28.33
CA ILE A 378 16.53 -11.43 27.30
C ILE A 378 16.07 -11.82 25.89
N PHE A 379 15.66 -13.08 25.70
CA PHE A 379 15.01 -13.54 24.48
C PHE A 379 13.83 -12.64 24.12
N PHE A 380 12.92 -12.38 25.06
CA PHE A 380 11.75 -11.52 24.82
C PHE A 380 12.16 -10.10 24.41
N THR A 381 13.17 -9.54 25.07
CA THR A 381 13.63 -8.17 24.81
C THR A 381 14.16 -8.02 23.38
N GLN A 382 14.90 -9.03 22.89
CA GLN A 382 15.35 -9.08 21.48
C GLN A 382 14.20 -9.40 20.52
N TYR A 383 13.36 -10.36 20.89
CA TYR A 383 12.23 -10.80 20.06
C TYR A 383 11.15 -9.72 19.89
N TRP A 384 11.12 -8.72 20.75
CA TRP A 384 10.23 -7.57 20.67
C TRP A 384 10.28 -6.86 19.31
N GLU A 385 11.48 -6.70 18.73
CA GLU A 385 11.63 -6.05 17.43
C GLU A 385 10.94 -6.87 16.32
N THR A 386 11.07 -8.20 16.38
CA THR A 386 10.39 -9.12 15.46
C THR A 386 8.86 -9.07 15.60
N LEU A 387 8.35 -8.76 16.81
CA LEU A 387 6.92 -8.61 17.07
C LEU A 387 6.36 -7.28 16.57
N ILE A 388 7.11 -6.18 16.71
CA ILE A 388 6.61 -4.84 16.41
C ILE A 388 6.84 -4.42 14.96
N ASN A 389 7.93 -4.86 14.33
CA ASN A 389 8.28 -4.48 12.96
C ASN A 389 7.15 -4.82 11.96
N PRO A 390 6.52 -6.00 12.01
CA PRO A 390 5.40 -6.31 11.13
C PRO A 390 4.21 -5.38 11.29
N LEU A 391 3.94 -4.98 12.53
CA LEU A 391 2.81 -4.14 12.89
C LEU A 391 2.98 -2.72 12.34
N THR A 392 4.15 -2.13 12.57
CA THR A 392 4.50 -0.79 12.08
C THR A 392 4.65 -0.77 10.57
N PHE A 393 5.22 -1.83 9.99
CA PHE A 393 5.32 -1.99 8.54
C PHE A 393 3.94 -1.99 7.90
N LEU A 394 3.01 -2.82 8.38
CA LEU A 394 1.67 -2.94 7.83
C LEU A 394 0.88 -1.62 7.95
N SER A 395 1.02 -0.91 9.08
CA SER A 395 0.50 0.46 9.27
C SER A 395 0.98 1.44 8.22
N GLN A 396 2.28 1.49 7.99
CA GLN A 396 2.83 2.48 7.07
C GLN A 396 2.49 2.11 5.63
N HIS A 397 2.66 0.83 5.28
CA HIS A 397 2.58 0.32 3.91
C HIS A 397 1.15 0.13 3.39
N TYR A 398 0.10 0.04 4.23
CA TYR A 398 -1.26 -0.09 3.70
C TYR A 398 -1.69 1.13 2.86
N ARG A 399 -1.16 2.32 3.17
CA ARG A 399 -1.46 3.55 2.44
C ARG A 399 -0.82 3.54 1.06
N TRP A 400 0.48 3.23 1.00
CA TRP A 400 1.24 3.05 -0.23
C TRP A 400 0.62 1.97 -1.11
N LEU A 401 0.32 0.80 -0.53
CA LEU A 401 -0.38 -0.29 -1.22
C LEU A 401 -1.69 0.18 -1.87
N THR A 402 -2.45 1.01 -1.16
CA THR A 402 -3.71 1.55 -1.68
C THR A 402 -3.47 2.48 -2.86
N SER A 403 -2.49 3.39 -2.72
CA SER A 403 -2.06 4.33 -3.77
C SER A 403 -1.71 3.59 -5.04
N ASP A 404 -0.75 2.68 -4.94
CA ASP A 404 -0.23 2.01 -6.11
C ASP A 404 -1.32 1.12 -6.75
N LEU A 405 -2.24 0.52 -5.97
CA LEU A 405 -3.38 -0.26 -6.49
C LEU A 405 -4.29 0.54 -7.43
N ILE A 406 -4.36 1.86 -7.26
CA ILE A 406 -5.17 2.74 -8.12
C ILE A 406 -4.40 3.09 -9.39
N ASP A 407 -3.11 3.32 -9.27
CA ASP A 407 -2.25 3.61 -10.42
C ASP A 407 -2.16 2.39 -11.33
N ALA A 408 -1.99 1.20 -10.74
CA ALA A 408 -2.05 -0.07 -11.43
C ALA A 408 -3.41 -0.39 -12.08
N GLU A 409 -4.51 0.16 -11.54
CA GLU A 409 -5.84 -0.06 -12.09
C GLU A 409 -6.02 0.62 -13.45
N ARG A 410 -5.42 1.79 -13.67
CA ARG A 410 -5.46 2.45 -14.99
C ARG A 410 -4.77 1.61 -16.06
N LEU A 411 -3.63 1.01 -15.72
CA LEU A 411 -2.97 0.07 -16.62
C LEU A 411 -3.83 -1.18 -16.86
N LEU A 412 -4.47 -1.72 -15.82
CA LEU A 412 -5.37 -2.86 -15.94
C LEU A 412 -6.55 -2.55 -16.89
N GLU A 413 -7.18 -1.38 -16.75
CA GLU A 413 -8.26 -0.95 -17.64
C GLU A 413 -7.78 -0.80 -19.09
N LEU A 414 -6.57 -0.26 -19.29
CA LEU A 414 -5.94 -0.15 -20.60
C LEU A 414 -5.72 -1.53 -21.24
N LEU A 415 -5.17 -2.49 -20.49
CA LEU A 415 -4.92 -3.86 -20.96
C LEU A 415 -6.18 -4.71 -21.15
N GLN A 416 -7.29 -4.34 -20.51
CA GLN A 416 -8.59 -4.97 -20.70
C GLN A 416 -9.37 -4.38 -21.88
N THR A 417 -8.89 -3.27 -22.46
CA THR A 417 -9.55 -2.63 -23.61
C THR A 417 -9.41 -3.54 -24.83
N GLN A 418 -10.53 -3.94 -25.42
CA GLN A 418 -10.49 -4.80 -26.61
C GLN A 418 -10.40 -3.95 -27.89
N PRO A 419 -9.53 -4.32 -28.85
CA PRO A 419 -9.47 -3.65 -30.13
C PRO A 419 -10.78 -3.84 -30.92
N THR A 420 -11.30 -2.76 -31.51
CA THR A 420 -12.53 -2.77 -32.33
C THR A 420 -12.42 -3.69 -33.54
N VAL A 421 -11.21 -3.85 -34.08
CA VAL A 421 -10.90 -4.68 -35.23
C VAL A 421 -9.98 -5.81 -34.79
N THR A 422 -10.45 -7.05 -34.90
CA THR A 422 -9.67 -8.25 -34.59
C THR A 422 -9.67 -9.20 -35.79
N ASP A 423 -8.52 -9.80 -36.06
CA ASP A 423 -8.45 -10.88 -37.03
C ASP A 423 -9.24 -12.09 -36.53
N LYS A 424 -9.92 -12.79 -37.44
CA LYS A 424 -10.55 -14.07 -37.12
C LYS A 424 -9.47 -15.10 -36.77
N GLU A 425 -9.78 -16.05 -35.88
CA GLU A 425 -8.84 -17.13 -35.51
C GLU A 425 -8.33 -17.96 -36.70
N THR A 426 -9.06 -17.93 -37.83
CA THR A 426 -8.73 -18.62 -39.08
C THR A 426 -8.23 -17.69 -40.19
N ALA A 427 -7.84 -16.45 -39.85
CA ALA A 427 -7.32 -15.49 -40.82
C ALA A 427 -6.11 -16.09 -41.55
N GLN A 428 -6.20 -16.14 -42.88
CA GLN A 428 -5.10 -16.62 -43.72
C GLN A 428 -4.21 -15.44 -44.12
N PRO A 429 -2.90 -15.66 -44.28
CA PRO A 429 -2.02 -14.63 -44.81
C PRO A 429 -2.49 -14.20 -46.20
N LEU A 430 -2.51 -12.89 -46.45
CA LEU A 430 -2.93 -12.35 -47.73
C LEU A 430 -1.95 -12.78 -48.83
N VAL A 431 -2.42 -13.62 -49.76
CA VAL A 431 -1.66 -14.02 -50.97
C VAL A 431 -2.15 -13.17 -52.14
N ILE A 432 -1.27 -12.32 -52.66
CA ILE A 432 -1.62 -11.38 -53.75
C ILE A 432 -1.19 -11.98 -55.09
N GLU A 433 -2.15 -12.41 -55.91
CA GLU A 433 -1.89 -12.88 -57.29
C GLU A 433 -2.08 -11.78 -58.34
N LYS A 434 -3.18 -11.02 -58.26
CA LYS A 434 -3.55 -10.00 -59.27
C LYS A 434 -3.67 -8.58 -58.71
N GLY A 435 -3.80 -8.42 -57.39
CA GLY A 435 -3.90 -7.11 -56.73
C GLY A 435 -5.19 -6.32 -57.00
N GLU A 436 -6.28 -6.96 -57.41
CA GLU A 436 -7.56 -6.29 -57.63
C GLU A 436 -8.26 -5.95 -56.30
N VAL A 437 -8.69 -4.69 -56.13
CA VAL A 437 -9.43 -4.22 -54.96
C VAL A 437 -10.87 -3.91 -55.38
N LYS A 438 -11.85 -4.60 -54.80
CA LYS A 438 -13.28 -4.44 -55.12
C LYS A 438 -14.09 -4.14 -53.87
N PHE A 439 -14.78 -3.00 -53.88
CA PHE A 439 -15.75 -2.62 -52.84
C PHE A 439 -17.13 -3.14 -53.27
N GLN A 440 -17.81 -3.92 -52.41
CA GLN A 440 -19.16 -4.43 -52.67
C GLN A 440 -20.06 -4.11 -51.46
N ASP A 441 -21.07 -3.27 -51.69
CA ASP A 441 -22.08 -2.89 -50.67
C ASP A 441 -21.47 -2.47 -49.31
N VAL A 442 -20.42 -1.66 -49.36
CA VAL A 442 -19.70 -1.21 -48.17
C VAL A 442 -20.38 0.01 -47.57
N HIS A 443 -20.74 -0.07 -46.29
CA HIS A 443 -21.30 1.03 -45.49
C HIS A 443 -20.41 1.26 -44.26
N PHE A 444 -20.07 2.52 -43.96
CA PHE A 444 -19.34 2.93 -42.76
C PHE A 444 -19.92 4.26 -42.24
N ALA A 445 -19.74 4.55 -40.96
CA ALA A 445 -20.27 5.74 -40.28
C ALA A 445 -19.21 6.41 -39.42
#